data_AF-A0A3A5WTE1-F1
#
_entry.id   AF-A0A3A5WTE1-F1
#
_cell.length_a   1.000
_cell.length_b   1.000
_cell.length_c   1.000
_cell.angle_alpha   90.00
_cell.angle_beta   90.00
_cell.angle_gamma   90.00
#
_symmetry.space_group_name_H-M   'P 1'
#
loop_
_entity.id
_entity.type
_entity.pdbx_description
1 polymer ?
#
loop_
_entity_poly.entity_id
_entity_poly.type
_entity_poly.pdbx_seq_one_letter_code
_entity_poly.pdbx_strand_id
1 'polypeptide(L)'
;MQKKNMNEETNDWGSIGIGAMIVFIALILVAAVASAVIIQTGEKLQQNAQQSGSDTQQEISGKISIITVWVGDQGAGAEEITMVFELAPGSEPIADDAVHWAVICDDGAGTPAVVDGDLSASTELDGATAVAQFDPGETYMIDLTVGGGAGNSCAPALNEEHAMVISANGGGSTYETLFYQSITQGDTIV
;
A
#
# COMPACT_ATOMS: atom_id res chain seq x y z
N MET A 1 6.36 -94.36 20.56
CA MET A 1 6.46 -92.90 20.76
C MET A 1 6.65 -92.26 19.39
N GLN A 2 5.64 -91.58 18.85
CA GLN A 2 5.78 -90.76 17.65
C GLN A 2 5.34 -89.34 18.03
N LYS A 3 6.31 -88.43 18.12
CA LYS A 3 6.10 -87.00 18.38
C LYS A 3 5.52 -86.36 17.12
N LYS A 4 4.36 -85.71 17.25
CA LYS A 4 3.77 -84.83 16.23
C LYS A 4 4.58 -83.53 16.16
N ASN A 5 5.31 -83.34 15.07
CA ASN A 5 5.95 -82.06 14.70
C ASN A 5 5.30 -81.55 13.40
N MET A 6 4.05 -81.09 13.46
CA MET A 6 3.40 -80.38 12.34
C MET A 6 2.46 -79.36 12.94
N ASN A 7 2.96 -78.14 13.19
CA ASN A 7 2.16 -76.93 13.43
C ASN A 7 3.00 -75.64 13.61
N GLU A 8 4.33 -75.68 13.51
CA GLU A 8 5.16 -74.47 13.71
C GLU A 8 5.32 -73.64 12.42
N GLU A 9 5.45 -74.28 11.25
CA GLU A 9 5.64 -73.54 9.98
C GLU A 9 4.40 -72.71 9.55
N THR A 10 3.17 -73.20 9.77
CA THR A 10 1.95 -72.46 9.43
C THR A 10 1.71 -71.23 10.32
N ASN A 11 2.23 -71.23 11.55
CA ASN A 11 2.12 -70.09 12.46
C ASN A 11 3.10 -68.96 12.10
N ASP A 12 4.22 -69.29 11.46
CA ASP A 12 5.23 -68.31 11.04
C ASP A 12 4.75 -67.43 9.88
N TRP A 13 3.95 -67.99 8.97
CA TRP A 13 3.34 -67.20 7.88
C TRP A 13 2.25 -66.25 8.41
N GLY A 14 1.52 -66.67 9.46
CA GLY A 14 0.54 -65.84 10.15
C GLY A 14 1.18 -64.68 10.92
N SER A 15 2.33 -64.90 11.56
CA SER A 15 3.07 -63.86 12.28
C SER A 15 3.66 -62.81 11.32
N ILE A 16 4.19 -63.24 10.17
CA ILE A 16 4.67 -62.36 9.09
C ILE A 16 3.52 -61.50 8.52
N GLY A 17 2.35 -62.10 8.30
CA GLY A 17 1.17 -61.38 7.82
C GLY A 17 0.69 -60.28 8.76
N ILE A 18 0.72 -60.53 10.07
CA ILE A 18 0.40 -59.52 11.09
C ILE A 18 1.44 -58.38 11.06
N GLY A 19 2.73 -58.71 10.95
CA GLY A 19 3.79 -57.72 10.78
C GLY A 19 3.60 -56.84 9.55
N ALA A 20 3.21 -57.44 8.42
CA ALA A 20 2.92 -56.71 7.18
C ALA A 20 1.72 -55.77 7.31
N MET A 21 0.64 -56.19 7.98
CA MET A 21 -0.52 -55.34 8.25
C MET A 21 -0.18 -54.15 9.14
N ILE A 22 0.67 -54.33 10.16
CA ILE A 22 1.10 -53.24 11.05
C ILE A 22 1.88 -52.18 10.26
N VAL A 23 2.84 -52.61 9.42
CA VAL A 23 3.60 -51.68 8.58
C VAL A 23 2.70 -50.97 7.58
N PHE A 24 1.74 -51.67 7.00
CA PHE A 24 0.78 -51.08 6.06
C PHE A 24 -0.04 -49.95 6.72
N ILE A 25 -0.57 -50.17 7.93
CA ILE A 25 -1.30 -49.14 8.68
C ILE A 25 -0.37 -47.97 9.03
N ALA A 26 0.85 -48.25 9.50
CA ALA A 26 1.82 -47.20 9.82
C ALA A 26 2.14 -46.31 8.61
N LEU A 27 2.31 -46.90 7.42
CA LEU A 27 2.56 -46.15 6.18
C LEU A 27 1.37 -45.26 5.79
N ILE A 28 0.13 -45.74 5.98
CA ILE A 28 -1.07 -44.93 5.72
C ILE A 28 -1.12 -43.72 6.65
N LEU A 29 -0.82 -43.90 7.94
CA LEU A 29 -0.84 -42.81 8.91
C LEU A 29 0.23 -41.75 8.61
N VAL A 30 1.44 -42.17 8.23
CA VAL A 30 2.50 -41.25 7.79
C VAL A 30 2.09 -40.50 6.51
N ALA A 31 1.51 -41.21 5.53
CA ALA A 31 1.02 -40.60 4.30
C ALA A 31 -0.10 -39.59 4.54
N ALA A 32 -1.00 -39.85 5.50
CA ALA A 32 -2.07 -38.93 5.86
C ALA A 32 -1.53 -37.62 6.46
N VAL A 33 -0.59 -37.71 7.40
CA VAL A 33 0.05 -36.51 8.00
C VAL A 33 0.83 -35.72 6.95
N ALA A 34 1.60 -36.41 6.10
CA ALA A 34 2.34 -35.76 5.02
C ALA A 34 1.41 -35.04 4.04
N SER A 35 0.28 -35.67 3.67
CA SER A 35 -0.72 -35.07 2.77
C SER A 35 -1.35 -33.81 3.39
N ALA A 36 -1.69 -33.85 4.68
CA ALA A 36 -2.25 -32.70 5.38
C ALA A 36 -1.29 -31.50 5.37
N VAL A 37 0.01 -31.73 5.62
CA VAL A 37 1.03 -30.67 5.57
C VAL A 37 1.22 -30.12 4.16
N ILE A 38 1.21 -31.00 3.14
CA ILE A 38 1.31 -30.58 1.73
C ILE A 38 0.12 -29.69 1.35
N ILE A 39 -1.10 -30.10 1.71
CA ILE A 39 -2.32 -29.33 1.43
C ILE A 39 -2.27 -27.98 2.16
N GLN A 40 -1.97 -27.97 3.46
CA GLN A 40 -1.88 -26.74 4.25
C GLN A 40 -0.86 -25.76 3.68
N THR A 41 0.30 -26.27 3.24
CA THR A 41 1.32 -25.43 2.62
C THR A 41 0.84 -24.90 1.27
N GLY A 42 0.20 -25.75 0.46
CA GLY A 42 -0.38 -25.34 -0.83
C GLY A 42 -1.47 -24.29 -0.68
N GLU A 43 -2.35 -24.42 0.31
CA GLU A 43 -3.40 -23.43 0.62
C GLU A 43 -2.81 -22.11 1.11
N LYS A 44 -1.83 -22.16 2.02
CA LYS A 44 -1.14 -20.96 2.50
C LYS A 44 -0.42 -20.23 1.38
N LEU A 45 0.27 -20.96 0.48
CA LEU A 45 0.92 -20.36 -0.68
C LEU A 45 -0.10 -19.71 -1.63
N GLN A 46 -1.26 -20.34 -1.84
CA GLN A 46 -2.33 -19.77 -2.67
C GLN A 46 -2.97 -18.52 -2.03
N GLN A 47 -3.17 -18.51 -0.71
CA GLN A 47 -3.68 -17.34 0.00
C GLN A 47 -2.66 -16.20 -0.04
N ASN A 48 -1.39 -16.49 0.23
CA ASN A 48 -0.31 -15.50 0.12
C ASN A 48 -0.18 -14.95 -1.31
N ALA A 49 -0.32 -15.79 -2.33
CA ALA A 49 -0.28 -15.37 -3.72
C ALA A 49 -1.46 -14.46 -4.09
N GLN A 50 -2.66 -14.76 -3.59
CA GLN A 50 -3.84 -13.92 -3.77
C GLN A 50 -3.69 -12.59 -3.03
N GLN A 51 -3.24 -12.62 -1.78
CA GLN A 51 -2.99 -11.41 -0.99
C GLN A 51 -1.96 -10.52 -1.68
N SER A 52 -0.80 -11.06 -2.04
CA SER A 52 0.24 -10.30 -2.75
C SER A 52 -0.24 -9.75 -4.10
N GLY A 53 -1.10 -10.49 -4.80
CA GLY A 53 -1.74 -10.02 -6.03
C GLY A 53 -2.70 -8.85 -5.79
N SER A 54 -3.51 -8.93 -4.73
CA SER A 54 -4.42 -7.85 -4.33
C SER A 54 -3.64 -6.62 -3.84
N ASP A 55 -2.60 -6.81 -3.01
CA ASP A 55 -1.73 -5.72 -2.54
C ASP A 55 -1.04 -5.02 -3.72
N THR A 56 -0.53 -5.78 -4.69
CA THR A 56 0.10 -5.20 -5.89
C THR A 56 -0.92 -4.46 -6.76
N GLN A 57 -2.14 -4.98 -6.85
CA GLN A 57 -3.21 -4.30 -7.57
C GLN A 57 -3.59 -2.99 -6.87
N GLN A 58 -3.74 -2.99 -5.54
CA GLN A 58 -4.03 -1.78 -4.76
C GLN A 58 -2.88 -0.77 -4.85
N GLU A 59 -1.62 -1.20 -4.81
CA GLU A 59 -0.46 -0.31 -4.98
C GLU A 59 -0.45 0.38 -6.36
N ILE A 60 -0.81 -0.35 -7.42
CA ILE A 60 -0.81 0.20 -8.79
C ILE A 60 -2.07 1.04 -9.06
N SER A 61 -3.22 0.61 -8.56
CA SER A 61 -4.52 1.24 -8.81
C SER A 61 -4.84 2.37 -7.83
N GLY A 62 -4.35 2.32 -6.59
CA GLY A 62 -4.59 3.30 -5.53
C GLY A 62 -3.65 4.51 -5.55
N LYS A 63 -2.94 4.73 -6.66
CA LYS A 63 -2.08 5.92 -6.81
C LYS A 63 -2.93 7.17 -7.04
N ILE A 64 -2.43 8.31 -6.59
CA ILE A 64 -3.05 9.62 -6.82
C ILE A 64 -2.34 10.31 -7.98
N SER A 65 -3.10 10.72 -8.99
CA SER A 65 -2.58 11.45 -10.13
C SER A 65 -2.78 12.94 -9.92
N ILE A 66 -1.69 13.70 -9.97
CA ILE A 66 -1.73 15.16 -9.91
C ILE A 66 -2.02 15.67 -11.33
N ILE A 67 -3.08 16.45 -11.50
CA ILE A 67 -3.49 17.01 -12.80
C ILE A 67 -2.76 18.32 -13.04
N THR A 68 -2.79 19.21 -12.04
CA THR A 68 -2.16 20.51 -12.11
C THR A 68 -1.96 21.09 -10.72
N VAL A 69 -0.98 21.98 -10.59
CA VAL A 69 -0.63 22.67 -9.36
C VAL A 69 -0.43 24.15 -9.69
N TRP A 70 -0.92 25.04 -8.85
CA TRP A 70 -0.75 26.49 -9.01
C TRP A 70 -0.54 27.17 -7.67
N VAL A 71 -0.04 28.41 -7.71
CA VAL A 71 0.19 29.21 -6.51
C VAL A 71 -1.16 29.67 -5.93
N GLY A 72 -1.43 29.28 -4.69
CA GLY A 72 -2.63 29.62 -3.93
C GLY A 72 -2.55 31.02 -3.32
N ASP A 73 -3.18 31.21 -2.16
CA ASP A 73 -3.04 32.47 -1.42
C ASP A 73 -1.61 32.66 -0.92
N GLN A 74 -1.07 33.87 -1.12
CA GLN A 74 0.27 34.27 -0.67
C GLN A 74 0.14 35.40 0.36
N GLY A 75 -0.85 35.24 1.23
CA GLY A 75 -1.19 36.19 2.28
C GLY A 75 -0.19 36.18 3.42
N ALA A 76 -0.22 37.22 4.26
CA ALA A 76 0.61 37.28 5.45
C ALA A 76 0.16 36.24 6.47
N GLY A 77 0.83 35.08 6.51
CA GLY A 77 0.60 34.00 7.47
C GLY A 77 0.10 32.68 6.88
N ALA A 78 -0.16 32.63 5.56
CA ALA A 78 -0.50 31.42 4.83
C ALA A 78 0.03 31.57 3.39
N GLU A 79 1.11 30.84 3.08
CA GLU A 79 1.61 30.73 1.71
C GLU A 79 1.22 29.33 1.23
N GLU A 80 0.29 29.30 0.29
CA GLU A 80 -0.44 28.11 -0.11
C GLU A 80 -0.14 27.72 -1.54
N ILE A 81 -0.16 26.42 -1.79
CA ILE A 81 -0.12 25.83 -3.12
C ILE A 81 -1.41 25.04 -3.29
N THR A 82 -2.17 25.36 -4.32
CA THR A 82 -3.36 24.61 -4.64
C THR A 82 -3.02 23.53 -5.65
N MET A 83 -3.47 22.31 -5.40
CA MET A 83 -3.34 21.21 -6.35
C MET A 83 -4.70 20.63 -6.68
N VAL A 84 -4.84 20.18 -7.93
CA VAL A 84 -5.95 19.36 -8.39
C VAL A 84 -5.44 17.96 -8.65
N PHE A 85 -6.12 16.99 -8.08
CA PHE A 85 -5.76 15.59 -8.19
C PHE A 85 -6.99 14.72 -8.47
N GLU A 86 -6.72 13.54 -8.99
CA GLU A 86 -7.71 12.49 -9.17
C GLU A 86 -7.13 11.16 -8.70
N LEU A 87 -8.00 10.26 -8.31
CA LEU A 87 -7.61 8.91 -7.98
C LEU A 87 -7.50 8.07 -9.27
N ALA A 88 -6.48 7.21 -9.37
CA ALA A 88 -6.26 6.44 -10.59
C ALA A 88 -7.44 5.49 -10.92
N PRO A 89 -7.70 5.25 -12.21
CA PRO A 89 -8.85 4.45 -12.63
C PRO A 89 -8.76 3.01 -12.09
N GLY A 90 -9.83 2.55 -11.46
CA GLY A 90 -9.91 1.22 -10.86
C GLY A 90 -9.33 1.13 -9.45
N SER A 91 -9.04 2.25 -8.80
CA SER A 91 -8.84 2.29 -7.36
C SER A 91 -10.11 1.91 -6.61
N GLU A 92 -9.94 1.48 -5.37
CA GLU A 92 -11.01 1.52 -4.38
C GLU A 92 -11.06 2.93 -3.77
N PRO A 93 -12.20 3.35 -3.21
CA PRO A 93 -12.27 4.64 -2.53
C PRO A 93 -11.30 4.72 -1.35
N ILE A 94 -10.64 5.87 -1.20
CA ILE A 94 -9.62 6.10 -0.17
C ILE A 94 -10.08 7.24 0.74
N ALA A 95 -9.95 7.07 2.06
CA ALA A 95 -10.26 8.13 3.00
C ALA A 95 -9.29 9.30 2.86
N ASP A 96 -9.75 10.51 3.18
CA ASP A 96 -8.98 11.75 3.11
C ASP A 96 -7.78 11.75 4.07
N ASP A 97 -7.96 11.20 5.27
CA ASP A 97 -6.91 11.05 6.30
C ASP A 97 -5.89 9.95 5.99
N ALA A 98 -6.21 9.06 5.04
CA ALA A 98 -5.35 7.98 4.60
C ALA A 98 -4.37 8.41 3.50
N VAL A 99 -4.45 9.67 3.04
CA VAL A 99 -3.52 10.21 2.05
C VAL A 99 -2.67 11.29 2.69
N HIS A 100 -1.36 11.14 2.56
CA HIS A 100 -0.39 12.10 3.06
C HIS A 100 0.36 12.75 1.91
N TRP A 101 0.59 14.05 2.05
CA TRP A 101 1.47 14.82 1.17
C TRP A 101 2.67 15.32 1.97
N ALA A 102 3.80 15.48 1.29
CA ALA A 102 4.99 16.10 1.83
C ALA A 102 5.66 16.93 0.74
N VAL A 103 5.99 18.18 1.07
CA VAL A 103 6.78 19.08 0.24
C VAL A 103 8.15 19.25 0.89
N ILE A 104 9.19 19.02 0.10
CA ILE A 104 10.59 19.08 0.50
C ILE A 104 11.23 20.27 -0.22
N CYS A 105 11.85 21.16 0.54
CA CYS A 105 12.49 22.38 0.05
C CYS A 105 13.87 22.60 0.68
N ASP A 106 14.64 23.55 0.16
CA ASP A 106 15.91 23.98 0.76
C ASP A 106 15.71 25.33 1.47
N ASP A 107 15.54 25.30 2.79
CA ASP A 107 15.37 26.51 3.60
C ASP A 107 16.69 27.28 3.85
N GLY A 108 17.79 26.86 3.23
CA GLY A 108 19.11 27.44 3.39
C GLY A 108 19.78 27.11 4.73
N ALA A 109 19.21 26.23 5.56
CA ALA A 109 19.80 25.78 6.82
C ALA A 109 20.80 24.61 6.63
N GLY A 110 21.00 24.14 5.40
CA GLY A 110 21.92 23.06 5.04
C GLY A 110 21.36 21.65 5.25
N THR A 111 20.10 21.53 5.67
CA THR A 111 19.30 20.30 5.64
C THR A 111 17.97 20.58 4.95
N PRO A 112 17.46 19.68 4.09
CA PRO A 112 16.15 19.88 3.47
C PRO A 112 15.07 20.02 4.53
N ALA A 113 14.26 21.06 4.39
CA ALA A 113 13.05 21.23 5.17
C ALA A 113 11.94 20.37 4.56
N VAL A 114 11.05 19.86 5.40
CA VAL A 114 9.89 19.06 4.99
C VAL A 114 8.66 19.65 5.66
N VAL A 115 7.64 19.92 4.86
CA VAL A 115 6.30 20.29 5.31
C VAL A 115 5.35 19.19 4.86
N ASP A 116 4.61 18.61 5.78
CA ASP A 116 3.69 17.51 5.52
C ASP A 116 2.30 17.75 6.09
N GLY A 117 1.34 17.02 5.54
CA GLY A 117 -0.04 17.03 5.99
C GLY A 117 -0.83 15.87 5.39
N ASP A 118 -2.10 15.81 5.72
CA ASP A 118 -3.05 14.89 5.08
C ASP A 118 -3.95 15.66 4.08
N LEU A 119 -4.79 14.91 3.38
CA LEU A 119 -5.75 15.47 2.43
C LEU A 119 -7.11 15.78 3.05
N SER A 120 -7.24 15.88 4.38
CA SER A 120 -8.54 16.11 5.05
C SER A 120 -9.18 17.48 4.78
N ALA A 121 -8.39 18.44 4.31
CA ALA A 121 -8.86 19.74 3.85
C ALA A 121 -9.30 19.75 2.38
N SER A 122 -9.33 18.59 1.71
CA SER A 122 -9.72 18.50 0.30
C SER A 122 -11.18 18.84 0.09
N THR A 123 -11.45 19.49 -1.04
CA THR A 123 -12.76 19.90 -1.48
C THR A 123 -13.02 19.41 -2.90
N GLU A 124 -14.29 19.43 -3.30
CA GLU A 124 -14.65 19.34 -4.71
C GLU A 124 -14.17 20.59 -5.47
N LEU A 125 -14.19 20.54 -6.80
CA LEU A 125 -13.80 21.67 -7.66
C LEU A 125 -14.65 22.95 -7.45
N ASP A 126 -15.77 22.86 -6.73
CA ASP A 126 -16.60 24.02 -6.36
C ASP A 126 -16.14 24.73 -5.07
N GLY A 127 -15.16 24.17 -4.36
CA GLY A 127 -14.57 24.71 -3.12
C GLY A 127 -15.55 24.82 -1.95
N ALA A 128 -16.74 24.22 -2.04
CA ALA A 128 -17.84 24.48 -1.10
C ALA A 128 -17.99 23.40 -0.03
N THR A 129 -17.54 22.17 -0.31
CA THR A 129 -17.75 21.02 0.57
C THR A 129 -16.45 20.25 0.76
N ALA A 130 -16.02 20.11 2.01
CA ALA A 130 -14.92 19.22 2.36
C ALA A 130 -15.34 17.75 2.13
N VAL A 131 -14.43 16.98 1.55
CA VAL A 131 -14.67 15.59 1.15
C VAL A 131 -13.90 14.67 2.10
N ALA A 132 -14.59 13.67 2.65
CA ALA A 132 -14.01 12.70 3.58
C ALA A 132 -13.53 11.39 2.91
N GLN A 133 -13.74 11.27 1.60
CA GLN A 133 -13.34 10.08 0.83
C GLN A 133 -13.21 10.42 -0.65
N PHE A 134 -12.13 9.97 -1.27
CA PHE A 134 -11.90 10.13 -2.70
C PHE A 134 -12.42 8.91 -3.46
N ASP A 135 -13.32 9.16 -4.40
CA ASP A 135 -13.87 8.13 -5.29
C ASP A 135 -13.15 8.16 -6.66
N PRO A 136 -12.97 7.00 -7.32
CA PRO A 136 -12.35 6.94 -8.64
C PRO A 136 -13.19 7.66 -9.70
N GLY A 137 -12.52 8.50 -10.49
CA GLY A 137 -13.14 9.22 -11.61
C GLY A 137 -13.71 10.60 -11.27
N GLU A 138 -13.61 11.01 -10.01
CA GLU A 138 -13.87 12.39 -9.58
C GLU A 138 -12.54 13.14 -9.37
N THR A 139 -12.61 14.47 -9.50
CA THR A 139 -11.47 15.37 -9.36
C THR A 139 -11.62 16.24 -8.13
N TYR A 140 -10.60 16.24 -7.29
CA TYR A 140 -10.58 16.97 -6.03
C TYR A 140 -9.51 18.06 -6.05
N MET A 141 -9.69 19.05 -5.17
CA MET A 141 -8.78 20.16 -5.01
C MET A 141 -8.46 20.36 -3.54
N ILE A 142 -7.20 20.68 -3.24
CA ILE A 142 -6.75 20.99 -1.90
C ILE A 142 -5.78 22.17 -1.94
N ASP A 143 -5.87 23.01 -0.92
CA ASP A 143 -4.92 24.08 -0.64
C ASP A 143 -3.92 23.60 0.42
N LEU A 144 -2.64 23.52 0.03
CA LEU A 144 -1.54 23.09 0.88
C LEU A 144 -0.82 24.32 1.41
N THR A 145 -0.90 24.57 2.72
CA THR A 145 -0.08 25.61 3.33
C THR A 145 1.37 25.12 3.45
N VAL A 146 2.27 25.67 2.64
CA VAL A 146 3.69 25.29 2.60
C VAL A 146 4.61 26.34 3.24
N GLY A 147 4.10 27.57 3.44
CA GLY A 147 4.84 28.67 4.08
C GLY A 147 3.97 29.59 4.94
N GLY A 148 4.58 30.63 5.51
CA GLY A 148 3.92 31.66 6.33
C GLY A 148 3.55 31.28 7.78
N GLY A 149 3.47 29.98 8.10
CA GLY A 149 3.12 29.44 9.43
C GLY A 149 4.29 28.91 10.27
N ALA A 150 4.07 28.70 11.57
CA ALA A 150 5.06 28.06 12.43
C ALA A 150 5.21 26.56 12.09
N GLY A 151 6.32 26.18 11.46
CA GLY A 151 6.56 24.82 10.96
C GLY A 151 6.44 24.68 9.44
N ASN A 152 5.99 25.73 8.74
CA ASN A 152 5.85 25.77 7.29
C ASN A 152 7.00 26.61 6.72
N SER A 153 8.12 25.97 6.40
CA SER A 153 9.35 26.63 5.95
C SER A 153 9.59 26.51 4.44
N CYS A 154 8.64 25.96 3.69
CA CYS A 154 8.72 25.78 2.24
C CYS A 154 7.91 26.83 1.49
N ALA A 155 8.14 28.10 1.83
CA ALA A 155 7.58 29.26 1.16
C ALA A 155 7.88 29.22 -0.36
N PRO A 156 6.88 29.39 -1.25
CA PRO A 156 7.12 29.47 -2.68
C PRO A 156 8.04 30.64 -3.03
N ALA A 157 9.20 30.35 -3.63
CA ALA A 157 10.16 31.37 -4.04
C ALA A 157 10.50 31.28 -5.52
N LEU A 158 10.76 32.44 -6.13
CA LEU A 158 10.98 32.54 -7.58
C LEU A 158 12.25 31.81 -8.01
N ASN A 159 12.14 30.92 -9.00
CA ASN A 159 13.22 30.06 -9.50
C ASN A 159 13.76 29.05 -8.48
N GLU A 160 12.97 28.70 -7.46
CA GLU A 160 13.27 27.57 -6.57
C GLU A 160 12.54 26.30 -7.05
N GLU A 161 13.10 25.14 -6.71
CA GLU A 161 12.53 23.82 -6.99
C GLU A 161 12.20 23.13 -5.67
N HIS A 162 10.94 22.75 -5.46
CA HIS A 162 10.52 21.91 -4.33
C HIS A 162 10.16 20.52 -4.85
N ALA A 163 10.43 19.48 -4.06
CA ALA A 163 9.97 18.13 -4.38
C ALA A 163 8.70 17.82 -3.57
N MET A 164 7.61 17.50 -4.27
CA MET A 164 6.37 17.04 -3.66
C MET A 164 6.27 15.51 -3.77
N VAL A 165 5.84 14.89 -2.68
CA VAL A 165 5.51 13.47 -2.61
C VAL A 165 4.11 13.33 -2.05
N ILE A 166 3.27 12.54 -2.72
CA ILE A 166 1.95 12.17 -2.23
C ILE A 166 1.91 10.65 -2.11
N SER A 167 1.42 10.16 -0.98
CA SER A 167 1.33 8.73 -0.68
C SER A 167 -0.06 8.41 -0.16
N ALA A 168 -0.73 7.46 -0.80
CA ALA A 168 -2.00 6.93 -0.33
C ALA A 168 -1.75 5.66 0.48
N ASN A 169 -2.38 5.51 1.65
CA ASN A 169 -2.24 4.32 2.48
C ASN A 169 -2.85 3.09 1.78
N GLY A 170 -2.03 2.07 1.52
CA GLY A 170 -2.42 0.91 0.70
C GLY A 170 -2.41 1.17 -0.81
N GLY A 171 -2.04 2.38 -1.23
CA GLY A 171 -1.85 2.76 -2.62
C GLY A 171 -0.40 3.17 -2.92
N GLY A 172 -0.17 3.53 -4.18
CA GLY A 172 1.12 4.00 -4.64
C GLY A 172 1.49 5.39 -4.13
N SER A 173 2.76 5.74 -4.30
CA SER A 173 3.25 7.11 -4.09
C SER A 173 3.56 7.80 -5.43
N THR A 174 3.21 9.07 -5.52
CA THR A 174 3.46 9.94 -6.67
C THR A 174 4.51 10.99 -6.28
N TYR A 175 5.44 11.24 -7.17
CA TYR A 175 6.53 12.20 -6.99
C TYR A 175 6.42 13.26 -8.08
N GLU A 176 6.35 14.53 -7.68
CA GLU A 176 6.37 15.67 -8.60
C GLU A 176 7.39 16.71 -8.15
N THR A 177 8.01 17.38 -9.11
CA THR A 177 8.89 18.51 -8.85
C THR A 177 8.14 19.78 -9.17
N LEU A 178 8.10 20.71 -8.21
CA LEU A 178 7.42 22.00 -8.31
C LEU A 178 8.45 23.08 -8.64
N PHE A 179 8.36 23.67 -9.82
CA PHE A 179 9.18 24.81 -10.23
C PHE A 179 8.34 26.09 -10.33
N TYR A 180 8.70 27.09 -9.51
CA TYR A 180 7.97 28.36 -9.43
C TYR A 180 8.52 29.39 -10.44
N GLN A 181 7.81 29.56 -11.57
CA GLN A 181 8.08 30.62 -12.54
C GLN A 181 7.57 32.00 -12.09
N SER A 182 6.60 32.01 -11.17
CA SER A 182 6.01 33.19 -10.56
C SER A 182 5.45 32.80 -9.20
N ILE A 183 5.34 33.78 -8.31
CA ILE A 183 4.73 33.65 -6.97
C ILE A 183 3.40 34.40 -6.89
N THR A 184 2.84 34.80 -8.04
CA THR A 184 1.54 35.47 -8.08
C THR A 184 0.45 34.41 -7.97
N GLN A 185 -0.55 34.68 -7.12
CA GLN A 185 -1.72 33.81 -6.99
C GLN A 185 -2.36 33.52 -8.35
N GLY A 186 -2.61 32.24 -8.62
CA GLY A 186 -3.19 31.74 -9.86
C GLY A 186 -2.20 31.42 -10.97
N ASP A 187 -0.91 31.70 -10.80
CA ASP A 187 0.11 31.26 -11.75
C ASP A 187 0.42 29.77 -11.56
N THR A 188 0.52 29.06 -12.67
CA THR A 188 0.78 27.61 -12.68
C THR A 188 2.22 27.30 -12.28
N ILE A 189 2.36 26.25 -11.48
CA ILE A 189 3.65 25.63 -11.13
C ILE A 189 3.89 24.50 -12.14
N VAL A 190 5.11 24.41 -12.67
CA VAL A 190 5.50 23.43 -13.70
C VAL A 190 6.61 22.52 -13.23
#